data_AF-A0A9E3XYX5-F1
#
_entry.id   AF-A0A9E3XYX5-F1
#
_cell.length_a   1.000
_cell.length_b   1.000
_cell.length_c   1.000
_cell.angle_alpha   90.00
_cell.angle_beta   90.00
_cell.angle_gamma   90.00
#
_symmetry.space_group_name_H-M   'P 1'
#
loop_
_entity.id
_entity.type
_entity.pdbx_description
1 polymer ?
#
loop_
_entity_poly.entity_id
_entity_poly.type
_entity_poly.pdbx_seq_one_letter_code
_entity_poly.pdbx_strand_id
1 'polypeptide(L)'
;TKSCSFDGEEYSSTAANPMDADFGTVLSGVFDIVIPAGNAQLVGEETVAGVAAQHYSFTIQGLAAGSGGQVEQNQGDIWVAKDGGYLLKYQVTTALRTAPQGSAGAEVFRLTLTLELTSVNQPVSVQMPAACPAPTTDTTTG
;
A
#
# COMPACT_ATOMS: atom_id res chain seq x y z
N THR A 1 12.00 -19.75 8.50
CA THR A 1 10.97 -20.61 7.86
C THR A 1 9.65 -20.25 8.47
N LYS A 2 8.69 -19.71 7.72
CA LYS A 2 7.35 -19.42 8.25
C LYS A 2 6.63 -20.76 8.48
N SER A 3 6.15 -21.01 9.69
CA SER A 3 5.25 -22.12 9.97
C SER A 3 3.84 -21.56 10.15
N CYS A 4 2.93 -22.00 9.29
CA CYS A 4 1.50 -21.77 9.46
C CYS A 4 0.86 -23.09 9.89
N SER A 5 0.09 -23.07 10.97
CA SER A 5 -0.70 -24.22 11.43
C SER A 5 -2.15 -23.80 11.59
N PHE A 6 -3.04 -24.61 11.02
CA PHE A 6 -4.49 -24.46 11.11
C PHE A 6 -5.01 -25.51 12.10
N ASP A 7 -5.73 -25.09 13.13
CA ASP A 7 -6.23 -25.98 14.20
C ASP A 7 -7.68 -26.47 13.98
N GLY A 8 -8.31 -26.05 12.88
CA GLY A 8 -9.69 -26.37 12.55
C GLY A 8 -10.63 -25.16 12.64
N GLU A 9 -10.23 -24.08 13.32
CA GLU A 9 -11.03 -22.87 13.49
C GLU A 9 -10.25 -21.60 13.12
N GLU A 10 -8.94 -21.56 13.38
CA GLU A 10 -8.10 -20.38 13.14
C GLU A 10 -6.73 -20.74 12.53
N TYR A 11 -6.18 -19.80 11.74
CA TYR A 11 -4.81 -19.89 11.25
C TYR A 11 -3.88 -19.19 12.24
N SER A 12 -2.93 -19.94 12.80
CA SER A 12 -1.85 -19.38 13.61
C SER A 12 -0.57 -19.26 12.79
N SER A 13 0.09 -18.09 12.86
CA SER A 13 1.41 -17.87 12.28
C SER A 13 2.35 -17.27 13.32
N THR A 14 3.59 -17.76 13.37
CA THR A 14 4.63 -17.22 14.24
C THR A 14 5.67 -16.52 13.37
N ALA A 15 5.88 -15.23 13.61
CA ALA A 15 6.94 -14.46 12.96
C ALA A 15 8.32 -15.05 13.30
N ALA A 16 9.22 -15.12 12.32
CA ALA A 16 10.55 -15.70 12.55
C ALA A 16 11.45 -14.76 13.37
N ASN A 17 11.15 -13.46 13.37
CA ASN A 17 11.81 -12.43 14.17
C ASN A 17 10.82 -11.27 14.46
N PRO A 18 11.10 -10.39 15.45
CA PRO A 18 10.24 -9.26 15.77
C PRO A 18 10.11 -8.22 14.63
N MET A 19 11.09 -8.14 13.72
CA MET A 19 10.98 -7.26 12.54
C MET A 19 9.84 -7.66 11.61
N ASP A 20 9.60 -8.96 11.40
CA ASP A 20 8.50 -9.43 10.55
C ASP A 20 7.12 -9.00 11.07
N ALA A 21 6.94 -8.94 12.40
CA ALA A 21 5.69 -8.55 13.04
C ALA A 21 5.46 -7.03 13.03
N ASP A 22 6.48 -6.25 13.39
CA ASP A 22 6.41 -4.78 13.36
C ASP A 22 6.24 -4.27 11.93
N PHE A 23 6.94 -4.89 10.98
CA PHE A 23 6.84 -4.54 9.56
C PHE A 23 5.46 -4.85 9.00
N GLY A 24 4.85 -5.99 9.36
CA GLY A 24 3.50 -6.33 8.92
C GLY A 24 2.45 -5.28 9.32
N THR A 25 2.54 -4.78 10.54
CA THR A 25 1.59 -3.77 11.07
C THR A 25 1.81 -2.39 10.43
N VAL A 26 3.06 -1.97 10.24
CA VAL A 26 3.34 -0.68 9.59
C VAL A 26 2.98 -0.74 8.10
N LEU A 27 3.23 -1.87 7.44
CA LEU A 27 2.92 -2.04 6.03
C LEU A 27 1.42 -2.12 5.74
N SER A 28 0.60 -2.68 6.63
CA SER A 28 -0.85 -2.71 6.40
C SER A 28 -1.40 -1.29 6.24
N GLY A 29 -0.95 -0.34 7.07
CA GLY A 29 -1.31 1.07 6.95
C GLY A 29 -0.87 1.72 5.63
N VAL A 30 0.27 1.30 5.08
CA VAL A 30 0.74 1.76 3.75
C VAL A 30 -0.19 1.25 2.64
N PHE A 31 -0.62 -0.01 2.70
CA PHE A 31 -1.55 -0.57 1.71
C PHE A 31 -2.97 0.00 1.83
N ASP A 32 -3.40 0.37 3.04
CA ASP A 32 -4.66 1.06 3.30
C ASP A 32 -4.58 2.59 3.03
N ILE A 33 -3.42 3.10 2.59
CA ILE A 33 -3.18 4.52 2.27
C ILE A 33 -3.48 5.42 3.49
N VAL A 34 -3.14 4.94 4.69
CA VAL A 34 -3.32 5.72 5.93
C VAL A 34 -2.12 6.63 6.13
N ILE A 35 -2.33 7.94 5.96
CA ILE A 35 -1.32 8.96 6.25
C ILE A 35 -1.65 9.60 7.61
N PRO A 36 -0.77 9.48 8.62
CA PRO A 36 -0.99 10.11 9.92
C PRO A 36 -1.18 11.63 9.79
N ALA A 37 -2.13 12.17 10.55
CA ALA A 37 -2.42 13.60 10.56
C ALA A 37 -1.17 14.43 10.90
N GLY A 38 -0.94 15.51 10.15
CA GLY A 38 0.19 16.43 10.36
C GLY A 38 1.53 15.98 9.77
N ASN A 39 1.58 14.81 9.12
CA ASN A 39 2.81 14.24 8.59
C ASN A 39 2.98 14.43 7.07
N ALA A 40 1.96 14.98 6.40
CA ALA A 40 2.01 15.35 4.99
C ALA A 40 2.23 16.85 4.82
N GLN A 41 3.14 17.22 3.92
CA GLN A 41 3.45 18.62 3.60
C GLN A 41 3.24 18.87 2.12
N LEU A 42 2.56 19.97 1.79
CA LEU A 42 2.36 20.38 0.40
C LEU A 42 3.72 20.76 -0.20
N VAL A 43 4.12 20.05 -1.25
CA VAL A 43 5.38 20.31 -1.97
C VAL A 43 5.16 21.00 -3.31
N GLY A 44 3.92 20.99 -3.82
CA GLY A 44 3.59 21.73 -5.03
C GLY A 44 2.19 21.45 -5.56
N GLU A 45 1.91 22.02 -6.72
CA GLU A 45 0.72 21.71 -7.52
C GLU A 45 1.18 21.13 -8.86
N GLU A 46 0.50 20.07 -9.30
CA GLU A 46 0.84 19.33 -10.51
C GLU A 46 -0.42 18.95 -11.28
N THR A 47 -0.27 18.57 -12.55
CA THR A 47 -1.36 17.97 -13.33
C THR A 47 -1.11 16.47 -13.46
N VAL A 48 -2.03 15.66 -12.94
CA VAL A 48 -1.96 14.19 -12.98
C VAL A 48 -3.18 13.66 -13.71
N ALA A 49 -2.96 12.85 -14.75
CA ALA A 49 -4.03 12.31 -15.61
C ALA A 49 -5.00 13.40 -16.16
N GLY A 50 -4.48 14.61 -16.42
CA GLY A 50 -5.28 15.75 -16.90
C GLY A 50 -6.05 16.50 -15.81
N VAL A 51 -5.88 16.15 -14.53
CA VAL A 51 -6.55 16.77 -13.39
C VAL A 51 -5.54 17.58 -12.57
N ALA A 52 -5.91 18.80 -12.18
CA ALA A 52 -5.11 19.63 -11.29
C ALA A 52 -5.08 19.04 -9.87
N ALA A 53 -3.90 18.87 -9.30
CA ALA A 53 -3.65 18.18 -8.05
C ALA A 53 -2.74 18.97 -7.11
N GLN A 54 -2.96 18.82 -5.82
CA GLN A 54 -2.00 19.17 -4.77
C GLN A 54 -1.12 17.96 -4.50
N HIS A 55 0.20 18.16 -4.62
CA HIS A 55 1.20 17.14 -4.33
C HIS A 55 1.71 17.35 -2.90
N TYR A 56 1.61 16.31 -2.08
CA TYR A 56 2.15 16.27 -0.72
C TYR A 56 3.21 15.19 -0.59
N SER A 57 4.26 15.49 0.17
CA SER A 57 5.23 14.49 0.63
C SER A 57 5.02 14.16 2.09
N PHE A 58 5.31 12.93 2.49
CA PHE A 58 5.23 12.45 3.87
C PHE A 58 6.28 11.37 4.13
N THR A 59 6.45 11.00 5.40
CA THR A 59 7.28 9.86 5.81
C THR A 59 6.42 8.86 6.59
N ILE A 60 6.75 7.58 6.59
CA ILE A 60 6.02 6.59 7.37
C ILE A 60 6.56 6.57 8.80
N GLN A 61 5.68 6.68 9.79
CA GLN A 61 6.04 6.63 11.21
C GLN A 61 6.16 5.18 11.68
N GLY A 62 7.04 4.94 12.64
CA GLY A 62 7.19 3.61 13.28
C GLY A 62 8.03 2.60 12.51
N LEU A 63 8.60 2.95 11.34
CA LEU A 63 9.55 2.07 10.64
C LEU A 63 10.77 1.76 11.52
N ALA A 64 11.10 0.47 11.65
CA ALA A 64 12.14 -0.07 12.52
C ALA A 64 12.01 0.24 14.03
N ALA A 65 10.92 0.87 14.48
CA ALA A 65 10.71 1.14 15.90
C ALA A 65 10.69 -0.18 16.69
N GLY A 66 11.50 -0.29 17.74
CA GLY A 66 11.56 -1.48 18.60
C GLY A 66 12.44 -2.63 18.10
N SER A 67 12.90 -2.60 16.85
CA SER A 67 13.57 -3.74 16.22
C SER A 67 15.11 -3.66 16.18
N GLY A 68 15.69 -2.51 16.52
CA GLY A 68 17.13 -2.25 16.39
C GLY A 68 17.63 -2.05 14.94
N GLY A 69 16.72 -2.11 13.96
CA GLY A 69 17.00 -1.86 12.56
C GLY A 69 17.28 -0.39 12.24
N GLN A 70 17.75 -0.15 11.02
CA GLN A 70 18.03 1.20 10.51
C GLN A 70 17.15 1.48 9.30
N VAL A 71 16.51 2.65 9.27
CA VAL A 71 15.74 3.12 8.12
C VAL A 71 16.72 3.76 7.14
N GLU A 72 16.89 3.15 5.97
CA GLU A 72 17.75 3.67 4.89
C GLU A 72 16.98 4.61 3.94
N GLN A 73 15.69 4.34 3.75
CA GLN A 73 14.81 5.14 2.92
C GLN A 73 13.40 5.14 3.50
N ASN A 74 12.75 6.30 3.47
CA ASN A 74 11.39 6.50 3.93
C ASN A 74 10.79 7.72 3.22
N GLN A 75 10.22 7.48 2.04
CA GLN A 75 9.62 8.52 1.22
C GLN A 75 8.21 8.08 0.84
N GLY A 76 7.24 8.98 1.05
CA GLY A 76 5.88 8.82 0.58
C GLY A 76 5.42 10.10 -0.10
N ASP A 77 4.68 9.95 -1.18
CA ASP A 77 4.13 11.05 -1.96
C ASP A 77 2.68 10.75 -2.33
N ILE A 78 1.83 11.77 -2.26
CA ILE A 78 0.40 11.67 -2.55
C ILE A 78 -0.06 12.88 -3.37
N TRP A 79 -0.83 12.63 -4.41
CA TRP A 79 -1.43 13.66 -5.25
C TRP A 79 -2.94 13.60 -5.10
N VAL A 80 -3.52 14.69 -4.59
CA VAL A 80 -4.94 14.82 -4.31
C VAL A 80 -5.53 15.83 -5.28
N ALA A 81 -6.62 15.46 -5.97
CA ALA A 81 -7.31 16.35 -6.90
C ALA A 81 -7.79 17.62 -6.18
N LYS A 82 -7.47 18.80 -6.73
CA LYS A 82 -7.96 20.09 -6.22
C LYS A 82 -9.48 20.20 -6.31
N ASP A 83 -10.04 19.58 -7.33
CA ASP A 83 -11.48 19.46 -7.53
C ASP A 83 -11.94 18.08 -7.03
N GLY A 84 -12.73 18.06 -5.96
CA GLY A 84 -13.33 16.85 -5.40
C GLY A 84 -12.46 16.05 -4.41
N GLY A 85 -11.18 16.37 -4.23
CA GLY A 85 -10.37 15.84 -3.13
C GLY A 85 -10.04 14.34 -3.20
N TYR A 86 -10.16 13.70 -4.36
CA TYR A 86 -9.86 12.29 -4.54
C TYR A 86 -8.39 12.02 -4.86
N LEU A 87 -7.96 10.79 -4.59
CA LEU A 87 -6.59 10.34 -4.86
C LEU A 87 -6.36 10.16 -6.37
N LEU A 88 -5.33 10.82 -6.90
CA LEU A 88 -4.88 10.66 -8.28
C LEU A 88 -3.65 9.76 -8.39
N LYS A 89 -2.75 9.86 -7.40
CA LYS A 89 -1.50 9.10 -7.37
C LYS A 89 -1.00 8.95 -5.95
N TYR A 90 -0.39 7.81 -5.67
CA TYR A 90 0.25 7.47 -4.41
C TYR A 90 1.54 6.72 -4.69
N GLN A 91 2.65 7.15 -4.09
CA GLN A 91 3.93 6.49 -4.21
C GLN A 91 4.57 6.36 -2.84
N VAL A 92 5.13 5.19 -2.55
CA VAL A 92 5.90 4.94 -1.33
C VAL A 92 7.15 4.17 -1.70
N THR A 93 8.28 4.62 -1.18
CA THR A 93 9.53 3.85 -1.22
C THR A 93 10.13 3.79 0.17
N THR A 94 10.35 2.57 0.67
CA THR A 94 11.03 2.33 1.94
C THR A 94 12.17 1.33 1.78
N ALA A 95 13.20 1.51 2.59
CA ALA A 95 14.29 0.57 2.73
C ALA A 95 14.70 0.50 4.20
N LEU A 96 14.80 -0.70 4.75
CA LEU A 96 15.17 -0.95 6.13
C LEU A 96 16.27 -2.01 6.19
N ARG A 97 17.22 -1.83 7.09
CA ARG A 97 18.29 -2.79 7.36
C ARG A 97 18.10 -3.40 8.75
N THR A 98 18.33 -4.72 8.88
CA THR A 98 18.09 -5.44 10.14
C THR A 98 19.11 -5.17 11.25
N ALA A 99 20.28 -4.65 10.89
CA ALA A 99 21.39 -4.37 11.79
C ALA A 99 22.25 -3.24 11.20
N PRO A 100 23.23 -2.66 11.93
CA PRO A 100 24.14 -1.67 11.36
C PRO A 100 24.89 -2.15 10.12
N GLN A 101 25.32 -1.20 9.27
CA GLN A 101 26.11 -1.52 8.08
C GLN A 101 27.42 -2.23 8.48
N GLY A 102 27.71 -3.35 7.82
CA GLY A 102 28.90 -4.16 8.09
C GLY A 102 28.72 -5.24 9.16
N SER A 103 27.56 -5.31 9.83
CA SER A 103 27.23 -6.45 10.70
C SER A 103 27.03 -7.73 9.87
N ALA A 104 27.60 -8.83 10.34
CA ALA A 104 27.35 -10.15 9.77
C ALA A 104 25.86 -10.50 9.91
N GLY A 105 25.21 -10.88 8.81
CA GLY A 105 23.78 -11.20 8.79
C GLY A 105 22.83 -10.00 8.69
N ALA A 106 23.34 -8.79 8.39
CA ALA A 106 22.47 -7.66 8.08
C ALA A 106 21.73 -7.89 6.76
N GLU A 107 20.40 -7.90 6.81
CA GLU A 107 19.52 -8.00 5.65
C GLU A 107 18.90 -6.64 5.35
N VAL A 108 18.53 -6.41 4.09
CA VAL A 108 17.86 -5.18 3.67
C VAL A 108 16.52 -5.51 3.03
N PHE A 109 15.45 -4.96 3.61
CA PHE A 109 14.10 -5.03 3.11
C PHE A 109 13.78 -3.76 2.33
N ARG A 110 13.21 -3.90 1.13
CA ARG A 110 12.79 -2.76 0.30
C ARG A 110 11.35 -2.95 -0.12
N LEU A 111 10.59 -1.87 -0.07
CA LEU A 111 9.24 -1.78 -0.62
C LEU A 111 9.17 -0.59 -1.55
N THR A 112 8.59 -0.81 -2.73
CA THR A 112 8.12 0.27 -3.60
C THR A 112 6.67 -0.02 -3.95
N LEU A 113 5.79 0.91 -3.62
CA LEU A 113 4.37 0.86 -3.96
C LEU A 113 4.02 2.08 -4.80
N THR A 114 3.33 1.84 -5.91
CA THR A 114 2.80 2.88 -6.78
C THR A 114 1.35 2.55 -7.10
N LEU A 115 0.46 3.50 -6.85
CA LEU A 115 -0.92 3.47 -7.26
C LEU A 115 -1.21 4.72 -8.08
N GLU A 116 -1.80 4.54 -9.25
CA GLU A 116 -2.09 5.63 -10.19
C GLU A 116 -3.52 5.48 -10.71
N LEU A 117 -4.30 6.55 -10.59
CA LEU A 117 -5.61 6.64 -11.20
C LEU A 117 -5.45 7.20 -12.61
N THR A 118 -5.86 6.42 -13.60
CA THR A 118 -5.81 6.78 -15.02
C THR A 118 -7.20 6.91 -15.62
N SER A 119 -7.31 7.53 -16.80
CA SER A 119 -8.58 7.65 -17.54
C SER A 119 -9.68 8.35 -16.74
N VAL A 120 -9.32 9.37 -15.96
CA VAL A 120 -10.24 10.12 -15.12
C VAL A 120 -11.29 10.83 -15.99
N ASN A 121 -12.55 10.79 -15.57
CA ASN A 121 -13.70 11.38 -16.26
C ASN A 121 -13.88 10.89 -17.72
N GLN A 122 -13.36 9.70 -18.05
CA GLN A 122 -13.60 9.05 -19.34
C GLN A 122 -14.68 7.96 -19.21
N PRO A 123 -15.49 7.74 -20.26
CA PRO A 123 -16.45 6.64 -20.26
C PRO A 123 -15.71 5.29 -20.19
N VAL A 124 -16.16 4.41 -19.29
CA VAL A 124 -15.67 3.04 -19.18
C VAL A 124 -16.76 2.10 -19.69
N SER A 125 -16.39 1.19 -20.59
CA SER A 125 -17.27 0.10 -21.03
C SER A 125 -16.91 -1.16 -20.25
N VAL A 126 -17.85 -1.65 -19.44
CA VAL A 126 -17.73 -2.95 -18.78
C VAL A 126 -18.56 -3.95 -19.58
N GLN A 127 -17.87 -4.92 -20.17
CA GLN A 127 -18.51 -6.01 -20.91
C GLN A 127 -18.23 -7.32 -20.20
N MET A 128 -19.27 -8.16 -20.12
CA MET A 128 -19.09 -9.51 -19.60
C MET A 128 -18.14 -10.28 -20.53
N PRO A 129 -17.15 -11.00 -19.99
CA PRO A 129 -16.33 -11.88 -20.82
C PRO A 129 -17.23 -12.83 -21.62
N ALA A 130 -16.96 -13.02 -22.91
CA ALA A 130 -17.80 -13.84 -23.79
C ALA A 130 -17.96 -15.29 -23.32
N ALA A 131 -17.08 -15.76 -22.43
CA ALA A 131 -17.10 -17.10 -21.83
C ALA A 131 -18.10 -17.24 -20.66
N CYS A 132 -18.68 -16.14 -20.17
CA CYS A 132 -19.67 -16.21 -19.10
C CYS A 132 -21.04 -16.62 -19.66
N PRO A 133 -21.68 -17.68 -19.14
CA PRO A 133 -23.03 -18.05 -19.56
C PRO A 133 -24.01 -16.93 -19.24
N ALA A 134 -24.97 -16.70 -20.13
CA ALA A 134 -26.05 -15.76 -19.87
C ALA A 134 -26.80 -16.17 -18.59
N PRO A 135 -27.27 -15.21 -17.76
CA PRO A 135 -28.08 -15.54 -16.61
C PRO A 135 -29.29 -16.34 -17.08
N THR A 136 -29.40 -17.59 -16.62
CA THR A 136 -30.57 -18.43 -16.87
C THR A 136 -31.77 -17.74 -16.24
N THR A 137 -32.70 -17.27 -17.07
CA THR A 137 -34.01 -16.82 -16.60
C THR A 137 -34.69 -18.00 -15.91
N ASP A 138 -34.67 -17.99 -14.58
CA ASP A 138 -35.36 -18.98 -13.77
C ASP A 138 -36.86 -18.81 -14.03
N THR A 139 -37.40 -19.68 -14.89
CA THR A 139 -38.82 -19.72 -15.20
C THR A 139 -39.48 -20.58 -14.14
N THR A 140 -39.63 -20.02 -12.94
CA THR A 140 -40.50 -20.61 -11.92
C THR A 140 -41.94 -20.49 -12.45
N THR A 141 -42.39 -21.54 -13.14
CA THR A 141 -43.78 -21.71 -13.54
C THR A 141 -44.53 -22.20 -12.30
N GLY A 142 -45.63 -21.50 -11.98
CA GLY A 142 -46.44 -21.70 -10.78
C GLY A 142 -47.31 -22.95 -10.76
#